data_AF-A0A2P8FK68-F1
#
_entry.id   AF-A0A2P8FK68-F1
#
_cell.length_a   1.000
_cell.length_b   1.000
_cell.length_c   1.000
_cell.angle_alpha   90.00
_cell.angle_beta   90.00
_cell.angle_gamma   90.00
#
_symmetry.space_group_name_H-M   'P 1'
#
loop_
_entity.id
_entity.type
_entity.pdbx_description
1 polymer ?
#
loop_
_entity_poly.entity_id
_entity_poly.type
_entity_poly.pdbx_seq_one_letter_code
_entity_poly.pdbx_strand_id
1 'polypeptide(L)'
;MACFQNAILFSGLTFLTSASGAFAGLEICNGTDFRTSVSIGYKDGEQFVSEGWWTLAPGACKQPLQADLKRRYYYVYASAADRTFTPEARNTFCTQSDAFTIFGDEHCDERGYETKGFARIDTGKTAKHFSVMMQSDMFDRKGPPEPQLHVEMGEIASGMLPLRGDSQPGLLGEPFSQTGIFQGCVQGEDGAWCAFHADGWKFYAYYGGGTPDTMLDALEFLPVTTPVSFAGDMINYGDISVEVALREIAYLPGYDRYQAQRIAMQGKWRSVDDPQSELFIEGAEMLDIYGGEQLGEMFLQILDRCEDGPDVGPVLIQTEPETQDQYCYIIEEASNEKLELIYLGAPRPLEYRR
;
A
#
# COMPACT_ATOMS: atom_id res chain seq x y z
N MET A 1 -98.30 19.98 -26.85
CA MET A 1 -97.24 20.64 -26.07
C MET A 1 -96.73 19.66 -25.03
N ALA A 2 -95.50 19.18 -25.18
CA ALA A 2 -94.54 18.88 -24.11
C ALA A 2 -93.37 18.10 -24.73
N CYS A 3 -92.20 18.74 -24.73
CA CYS A 3 -90.94 18.28 -25.29
C CYS A 3 -90.21 17.45 -24.23
N PHE A 4 -89.65 16.29 -24.59
CA PHE A 4 -88.73 15.53 -23.72
C PHE A 4 -87.30 16.06 -23.92
N GLN A 5 -86.67 16.54 -22.85
CA GLN A 5 -85.25 16.90 -22.80
C GLN A 5 -84.59 16.10 -21.67
N ASN A 6 -83.82 15.08 -22.03
CA ASN A 6 -82.90 14.40 -21.11
C ASN A 6 -81.54 15.10 -21.19
N ALA A 7 -81.15 15.74 -20.10
CA ALA A 7 -79.83 16.33 -19.92
C ALA A 7 -78.81 15.22 -19.62
N ILE A 8 -77.76 15.13 -20.44
CA ILE A 8 -76.60 14.26 -20.21
C ILE A 8 -75.65 14.97 -19.26
N LEU A 9 -75.54 14.47 -18.03
CA LEU A 9 -74.53 14.90 -17.06
C LEU A 9 -73.19 14.22 -17.40
N PHE A 10 -72.27 14.98 -17.99
CA PHE A 10 -70.86 14.59 -18.09
C PHE A 10 -70.22 14.70 -16.70
N SER A 11 -70.02 13.55 -16.05
CA SER A 11 -69.23 13.47 -14.82
C SER A 11 -67.75 13.60 -15.20
N GLY A 12 -67.17 14.78 -14.92
CA GLY A 12 -65.75 15.06 -15.13
C GLY A 12 -64.90 14.24 -14.17
N LEU A 13 -64.34 13.14 -14.67
CA LEU A 13 -63.33 12.36 -13.97
C LEU A 13 -62.04 13.20 -13.90
N THR A 14 -61.84 13.86 -12.76
CA THR A 14 -60.64 14.66 -12.50
C THR A 14 -59.49 13.68 -12.23
N PHE A 15 -58.64 13.47 -13.22
CA PHE A 15 -57.38 12.75 -13.07
C PHE A 15 -56.48 13.57 -12.13
N LEU A 16 -56.34 13.10 -10.88
CA LEU A 16 -55.25 13.50 -9.99
C LEU A 16 -53.96 12.98 -10.60
N THR A 17 -53.27 13.82 -11.36
CA THR A 17 -51.91 13.57 -11.81
C THR A 17 -51.00 13.69 -10.59
N SER A 18 -50.58 12.56 -10.04
CA SER A 18 -49.49 12.48 -9.08
C SER A 18 -48.26 13.08 -9.77
N ALA A 19 -47.85 14.29 -9.38
CA ALA A 19 -46.58 14.85 -9.79
C ALA A 19 -45.47 13.96 -9.21
N SER A 20 -45.01 12.99 -9.99
CA SER A 20 -43.75 12.32 -9.74
C SER A 20 -42.68 13.41 -9.73
N GLY A 21 -42.17 13.74 -8.54
CA GLY A 21 -41.08 14.71 -8.39
C GLY A 21 -39.99 14.36 -9.39
N ALA A 22 -39.64 15.31 -10.24
CA ALA A 22 -38.53 15.13 -11.16
C ALA A 22 -37.26 14.99 -10.31
N PHE A 23 -36.77 13.76 -10.15
CA PHE A 23 -35.49 13.51 -9.50
C PHE A 23 -34.41 14.16 -10.36
N ALA A 24 -33.67 15.09 -9.76
CA ALA A 24 -32.55 15.79 -10.35
C ALA A 24 -31.40 15.77 -9.35
N GLY A 25 -30.15 15.70 -9.82
CA GLY A 25 -28.97 15.82 -8.97
C GLY A 25 -28.22 14.52 -8.65
N LEU A 26 -27.10 14.65 -7.95
CA LEU A 26 -26.20 13.56 -7.59
C LEU A 26 -26.45 13.18 -6.13
N GLU A 27 -26.84 11.93 -5.90
CA GLU A 27 -26.99 11.33 -4.58
C GLU A 27 -25.85 10.35 -4.30
N ILE A 28 -25.33 10.38 -3.08
CA ILE A 28 -24.30 9.48 -2.57
C ILE A 28 -24.89 8.75 -1.35
N CYS A 29 -24.95 7.43 -1.42
CA CYS A 29 -25.45 6.55 -0.38
C CYS A 29 -24.30 5.75 0.25
N ASN A 30 -24.31 5.65 1.57
CA ASN A 30 -23.39 4.79 2.30
C ASN A 30 -23.96 3.37 2.39
N GLY A 31 -23.54 2.47 1.49
CA GLY A 31 -23.91 1.06 1.50
C GLY A 31 -23.01 0.18 2.39
N THR A 32 -22.05 0.77 3.12
CA THR A 32 -21.15 0.06 4.03
C THR A 32 -21.80 -0.15 5.40
N ASP A 33 -21.20 -1.01 6.22
CA ASP A 33 -21.57 -1.23 7.63
C ASP A 33 -20.89 -0.25 8.61
N PHE A 34 -20.10 0.71 8.12
CA PHE A 34 -19.40 1.72 8.91
C PHE A 34 -19.76 3.16 8.50
N ARG A 35 -19.38 4.13 9.33
CA ARG A 35 -19.60 5.56 9.06
C ARG A 35 -18.57 6.04 8.04
N THR A 36 -19.03 6.79 7.04
CA THR A 36 -18.20 7.33 5.96
C THR A 36 -18.35 8.85 5.88
N SER A 37 -17.27 9.57 5.62
CA SER A 37 -17.26 11.00 5.28
C SER A 37 -16.96 11.14 3.80
N VAL A 38 -17.87 11.77 3.05
CA VAL A 38 -17.79 11.85 1.59
C VAL A 38 -17.48 13.26 1.10
N SER A 39 -16.78 13.32 -0.02
CA SER A 39 -16.54 14.51 -0.83
C SER A 39 -16.83 14.18 -2.29
N ILE A 40 -17.26 15.19 -3.06
CA ILE A 40 -17.48 15.07 -4.49
C ILE A 40 -16.58 16.02 -5.27
N GLY A 41 -16.23 15.63 -6.48
CA GLY A 41 -15.56 16.46 -7.48
C GLY A 41 -16.40 16.53 -8.74
N TYR A 42 -16.42 17.68 -9.42
CA TYR A 42 -17.13 17.85 -10.68
C TYR A 42 -16.57 19.01 -11.48
N LYS A 43 -16.92 19.08 -12.77
CA LYS A 43 -16.49 20.15 -13.65
C LYS A 43 -17.57 21.23 -13.78
N ASP A 44 -17.29 22.43 -13.28
CA ASP A 44 -18.11 23.63 -13.47
C ASP A 44 -17.47 24.55 -14.52
N GLY A 45 -18.18 24.80 -15.62
CA GLY A 45 -17.59 25.41 -16.81
C GLY A 45 -16.38 24.60 -17.31
N GLU A 46 -15.21 25.22 -17.30
CA GLU A 46 -13.91 24.61 -17.63
C GLU A 46 -13.08 24.21 -16.41
N GLN A 47 -13.52 24.53 -15.19
CA GLN A 47 -12.76 24.33 -13.97
C GLN A 47 -13.28 23.13 -13.17
N PHE A 48 -12.38 22.38 -12.53
CA PHE A 48 -12.76 21.37 -11.55
C PHE A 48 -13.08 22.01 -10.20
N VAL A 49 -14.10 21.50 -9.53
CA VAL A 49 -14.54 21.93 -8.21
C VAL A 49 -14.69 20.70 -7.32
N SER A 50 -14.20 20.76 -6.10
CA SER A 50 -14.41 19.74 -5.06
C SER A 50 -15.17 20.32 -3.87
N GLU A 51 -16.07 19.52 -3.29
CA GLU A 51 -16.89 19.91 -2.13
C GLU A 51 -16.99 18.75 -1.13
N GLY A 52 -17.04 19.08 0.16
CA GLY A 52 -17.11 18.11 1.26
C GLY A 52 -17.12 18.82 2.61
N TRP A 53 -17.06 18.15 3.76
CA TRP A 53 -17.33 16.75 4.00
C TRP A 53 -18.78 16.55 4.41
N TRP A 54 -19.39 15.44 3.98
CA TRP A 54 -20.66 14.98 4.54
C TRP A 54 -20.48 13.62 5.19
N THR A 55 -20.79 13.53 6.48
CA THR A 55 -20.69 12.27 7.21
C THR A 55 -22.01 11.50 7.16
N LEU A 56 -21.96 10.27 6.66
CA LEU A 56 -23.09 9.38 6.45
C LEU A 56 -23.00 8.18 7.39
N ALA A 57 -24.09 7.91 8.12
CA ALA A 57 -24.24 6.65 8.85
C ALA A 57 -24.43 5.48 7.86
N PRO A 58 -24.23 4.21 8.27
CA PRO A 58 -24.60 3.04 7.47
C PRO A 58 -26.03 3.15 6.94
N GLY A 59 -26.22 2.93 5.64
CA GLY A 59 -27.50 3.03 4.94
C GLY A 59 -28.00 4.45 4.66
N ALA A 60 -27.32 5.51 5.14
CA ALA A 60 -27.76 6.89 4.93
C ALA A 60 -27.31 7.42 3.56
N CYS A 61 -28.14 8.26 2.94
CA CYS A 61 -27.84 8.96 1.68
C CYS A 61 -27.76 10.47 1.88
N LYS A 62 -26.95 11.12 1.04
CA LYS A 62 -26.86 12.57 0.93
C LYS A 62 -26.93 12.95 -0.53
N GLN A 63 -27.56 14.07 -0.83
CA GLN A 63 -27.60 14.63 -2.17
C GLN A 63 -26.80 15.94 -2.24
N PRO A 64 -25.47 15.88 -2.52
CA PRO A 64 -24.63 17.08 -2.62
C PRO A 64 -25.07 18.03 -3.73
N LEU A 65 -25.41 17.50 -4.91
CA LEU A 65 -25.87 18.30 -6.05
C LEU A 65 -27.39 18.17 -6.19
N GLN A 66 -28.11 19.29 -6.14
CA GLN A 66 -29.58 19.31 -6.19
C GLN A 66 -30.16 19.67 -7.58
N ALA A 67 -29.32 20.12 -8.50
CA ALA A 67 -29.73 20.51 -9.86
C ALA A 67 -29.49 19.39 -10.89
N ASP A 68 -30.12 19.50 -12.06
CA ASP A 68 -29.89 18.59 -13.20
C ASP A 68 -28.38 18.42 -13.45
N LEU A 69 -27.95 17.15 -13.55
CA LEU A 69 -26.57 16.82 -13.89
C LEU A 69 -26.26 17.29 -15.32
N LYS A 70 -25.21 18.10 -15.46
CA LYS A 70 -24.81 18.73 -16.74
C LYS A 70 -23.64 18.03 -17.43
N ARG A 71 -22.94 17.15 -16.71
CA ARG A 71 -21.76 16.40 -17.16
C ARG A 71 -22.04 14.90 -17.08
N ARG A 72 -21.25 14.12 -17.83
CA ARG A 72 -21.26 12.66 -17.78
C ARG A 72 -20.44 12.11 -16.62
N TYR A 73 -19.37 12.82 -16.25
CA TYR A 73 -18.43 12.36 -15.24
C TYR A 73 -18.51 13.25 -14.01
N TYR A 74 -18.67 12.59 -12.87
CA TYR A 74 -18.53 13.15 -11.53
C TYR A 74 -17.51 12.32 -10.78
N TYR A 75 -17.05 12.81 -9.65
CA TYR A 75 -15.98 12.18 -8.89
C TYR A 75 -16.40 12.10 -7.42
N VAL A 76 -16.05 11.01 -6.75
CA VAL A 76 -16.34 10.82 -5.33
C VAL A 76 -15.10 10.34 -4.60
N TYR A 77 -14.89 10.90 -3.42
CA TYR A 77 -13.93 10.39 -2.46
C TYR A 77 -14.66 10.15 -1.14
N ALA A 78 -14.28 9.09 -0.46
CA ALA A 78 -14.79 8.80 0.87
C ALA A 78 -13.63 8.56 1.83
N SER A 79 -13.88 8.81 3.10
CA SER A 79 -12.96 8.48 4.20
C SER A 79 -13.74 7.81 5.31
N ALA A 80 -13.09 6.87 5.98
CA ALA A 80 -13.61 6.22 7.18
C ALA A 80 -12.46 6.05 8.18
N ALA A 81 -12.78 5.87 9.45
CA ALA A 81 -11.81 6.00 10.54
C ALA A 81 -10.63 5.03 10.38
N ASP A 82 -10.93 3.73 10.32
CA ASP A 82 -10.02 2.59 10.23
C ASP A 82 -10.01 1.96 8.82
N ARG A 83 -10.34 2.76 7.81
CA ARG A 83 -10.44 2.32 6.42
C ARG A 83 -9.83 3.33 5.45
N THR A 84 -9.23 2.84 4.38
CA THR A 84 -8.66 3.66 3.30
C THR A 84 -9.49 3.47 2.04
N PHE A 85 -9.95 4.55 1.43
CA PHE A 85 -10.69 4.50 0.18
C PHE A 85 -9.73 4.28 -1.00
N THR A 86 -9.97 3.23 -1.79
CA THR A 86 -9.06 2.71 -2.81
C THR A 86 -9.76 2.53 -4.15
N PRO A 87 -10.04 3.64 -4.87
CA PRO A 87 -10.72 3.54 -6.16
C PRO A 87 -9.79 2.97 -7.24
N GLU A 88 -10.33 2.15 -8.14
CA GLU A 88 -9.60 1.52 -9.26
C GLU A 88 -8.84 2.54 -10.13
N ALA A 89 -9.43 3.71 -10.36
CA ALA A 89 -8.82 4.82 -11.08
C ALA A 89 -8.93 6.11 -10.27
N ARG A 90 -7.78 6.72 -9.98
CA ARG A 90 -7.67 7.92 -9.15
C ARG A 90 -7.65 9.18 -10.01
N ASN A 91 -8.56 10.11 -9.72
CA ASN A 91 -8.56 11.47 -10.29
C ASN A 91 -8.26 12.44 -9.16
N THR A 92 -7.24 13.28 -9.32
CA THR A 92 -6.76 14.13 -8.23
C THR A 92 -7.66 15.33 -8.03
N PHE A 93 -8.01 15.64 -6.77
CA PHE A 93 -8.68 16.86 -6.36
C PHE A 93 -8.11 17.36 -5.03
N CYS A 94 -8.24 18.65 -4.78
CA CYS A 94 -7.88 19.26 -3.51
C CYS A 94 -8.99 19.08 -2.47
N THR A 95 -8.61 18.86 -1.22
CA THR A 95 -9.52 18.73 -0.07
C THR A 95 -8.93 19.46 1.15
N GLN A 96 -9.70 19.63 2.22
CA GLN A 96 -9.20 20.13 3.51
C GLN A 96 -9.95 19.45 4.65
N SER A 97 -9.52 19.60 5.90
CA SER A 97 -10.10 18.91 7.06
C SER A 97 -11.54 19.32 7.39
N ASP A 98 -11.86 20.60 7.30
CA ASP A 98 -13.20 21.15 7.57
C ASP A 98 -14.10 21.10 6.34
N ALA A 99 -15.40 21.40 6.50
CA ALA A 99 -16.30 21.57 5.36
C ALA A 99 -15.77 22.62 4.36
N PHE A 100 -15.89 22.36 3.07
CA PHE A 100 -15.16 23.04 2.03
C PHE A 100 -15.86 23.05 0.67
N THR A 101 -15.47 24.04 -0.12
CA THR A 101 -15.67 24.14 -1.56
C THR A 101 -14.37 24.69 -2.13
N ILE A 102 -13.65 23.92 -2.96
CA ILE A 102 -12.37 24.30 -3.54
C ILE A 102 -12.50 24.34 -5.06
N PHE A 103 -12.10 25.46 -5.65
CA PHE A 103 -12.03 25.65 -7.09
C PHE A 103 -10.62 25.35 -7.58
N GLY A 104 -10.47 24.49 -8.58
CA GLY A 104 -9.20 24.01 -9.15
C GLY A 104 -8.63 22.82 -8.38
N ASP A 105 -8.10 21.86 -9.15
CA ASP A 105 -7.58 20.56 -8.73
C ASP A 105 -6.05 20.44 -8.77
N GLU A 106 -5.37 21.50 -9.25
CA GLU A 106 -3.91 21.55 -9.35
C GLU A 106 -3.27 22.29 -8.16
N HIS A 107 -2.00 21.97 -7.91
CA HIS A 107 -1.12 22.61 -6.90
C HIS A 107 -1.77 22.68 -5.50
N CYS A 108 -2.46 21.61 -5.08
CA CYS A 108 -3.20 21.59 -3.82
C CYS A 108 -2.31 21.91 -2.62
N ASP A 109 -1.14 21.28 -2.53
CA ASP A 109 -0.23 21.40 -1.40
C ASP A 109 0.34 22.84 -1.30
N GLU A 110 0.72 23.45 -2.43
CA GLU A 110 1.17 24.85 -2.51
C GLU A 110 0.08 25.84 -2.09
N ARG A 111 -1.18 25.44 -2.25
CA ARG A 111 -2.37 26.23 -1.87
C ARG A 111 -2.85 25.94 -0.45
N GLY A 112 -2.16 25.07 0.29
CA GLY A 112 -2.50 24.69 1.67
C GLY A 112 -3.63 23.66 1.78
N TYR A 113 -3.90 22.92 0.70
CA TYR A 113 -4.90 21.85 0.65
C TYR A 113 -4.25 20.47 0.61
N GLU A 114 -5.03 19.44 0.92
CA GLU A 114 -4.62 18.04 0.80
C GLU A 114 -5.00 17.47 -0.57
N THR A 115 -4.04 16.82 -1.22
CA THR A 115 -4.25 16.08 -2.47
C THR A 115 -4.92 14.72 -2.19
N LYS A 116 -6.10 14.45 -2.77
CA LYS A 116 -6.81 13.15 -2.66
C LYS A 116 -7.21 12.59 -4.02
N GLY A 117 -7.25 11.26 -4.13
CA GLY A 117 -7.65 10.54 -5.35
C GLY A 117 -9.12 10.11 -5.32
N PHE A 118 -9.94 10.70 -6.17
CA PHE A 118 -11.37 10.44 -6.29
C PHE A 118 -11.66 9.35 -7.34
N ALA A 119 -12.68 8.52 -7.07
CA ALA A 119 -13.24 7.57 -8.03
C ALA A 119 -14.11 8.31 -9.05
N ARG A 120 -13.98 7.97 -10.33
CA ARG A 120 -14.84 8.51 -11.39
C ARG A 120 -16.17 7.76 -11.45
N ILE A 121 -17.26 8.50 -11.42
CA ILE A 121 -18.63 8.06 -11.64
C ILE A 121 -19.03 8.41 -13.07
N ASP A 122 -19.51 7.43 -13.83
CA ASP A 122 -20.10 7.66 -15.16
C ASP A 122 -21.63 7.65 -15.06
N THR A 123 -22.24 8.83 -15.11
CA THR A 123 -23.69 9.00 -15.05
C THR A 123 -24.35 8.80 -16.41
N GLY A 124 -23.59 8.56 -17.47
CA GLY A 124 -24.09 8.59 -18.85
C GLY A 124 -24.29 10.02 -19.39
N LYS A 125 -24.58 10.12 -20.69
CA LYS A 125 -24.59 11.41 -21.40
C LYS A 125 -25.78 12.34 -21.08
N THR A 126 -26.88 11.78 -20.58
CA THR A 126 -28.17 12.49 -20.48
C THR A 126 -28.85 12.32 -19.12
N ALA A 127 -28.17 11.72 -18.14
CA ALA A 127 -28.75 11.58 -16.81
C ALA A 127 -28.96 12.97 -16.20
N LYS A 128 -30.16 13.19 -15.64
CA LYS A 128 -30.49 14.37 -14.84
C LYS A 128 -30.31 14.10 -13.36
N HIS A 129 -30.42 12.84 -12.97
CA HIS A 129 -30.21 12.33 -11.63
C HIS A 129 -29.38 11.05 -11.68
N PHE A 130 -28.56 10.85 -10.66
CA PHE A 130 -27.77 9.64 -10.49
C PHE A 130 -27.54 9.40 -8.99
N SER A 131 -27.64 8.14 -8.56
CA SER A 131 -27.35 7.74 -7.18
C SER A 131 -26.17 6.75 -7.18
N VAL A 132 -25.17 7.02 -6.36
CA VAL A 132 -23.98 6.19 -6.18
C VAL A 132 -24.07 5.52 -4.83
N MET A 133 -23.92 4.19 -4.81
CA MET A 133 -23.83 3.43 -3.58
C MET A 133 -22.36 3.10 -3.30
N MET A 134 -21.84 3.61 -2.18
CA MET A 134 -20.52 3.21 -1.70
C MET A 134 -20.60 1.81 -1.12
N GLN A 135 -19.76 0.91 -1.62
CA GLN A 135 -19.68 -0.48 -1.18
C GLN A 135 -18.43 -0.69 -0.33
N SER A 136 -18.45 -1.69 0.56
CA SER A 136 -17.36 -1.93 1.51
C SER A 136 -16.06 -2.35 0.81
N ASP A 137 -16.14 -2.95 -0.37
CA ASP A 137 -15.00 -3.33 -1.23
C ASP A 137 -14.26 -2.12 -1.83
N MET A 138 -14.84 -0.92 -1.74
CA MET A 138 -14.16 0.34 -2.11
C MET A 138 -13.22 0.84 -0.99
N PHE A 139 -13.13 0.11 0.13
CA PHE A 139 -12.41 0.48 1.33
C PHE A 139 -11.54 -0.66 1.85
N ASP A 140 -10.24 -0.44 1.89
CA ASP A 140 -9.30 -1.36 2.53
C ASP A 140 -9.28 -1.11 4.04
N ARG A 141 -9.01 -2.13 4.85
CA ARG A 141 -8.68 -1.90 6.27
C ARG A 141 -7.39 -1.09 6.35
N LYS A 142 -7.40 0.03 7.09
CA LYS A 142 -6.14 0.59 7.57
C LYS A 142 -5.49 -0.51 8.40
N GLY A 143 -4.25 -0.87 8.06
CA GLY A 143 -3.44 -1.71 8.91
C GLY A 143 -3.36 -1.11 10.33
N PRO A 144 -2.86 -1.87 11.33
CA PRO A 144 -2.55 -1.27 12.62
C PRO A 144 -1.78 0.04 12.39
N PRO A 145 -2.18 1.17 13.00
CA PRO A 145 -1.48 2.42 12.81
C PRO A 145 -0.03 2.22 13.24
N GLU A 146 0.88 2.18 12.28
CA GLU A 146 2.30 2.23 12.55
C GLU A 146 2.54 3.51 13.36
N PRO A 147 3.24 3.45 14.52
CA PRO A 147 3.33 4.62 15.38
C PRO A 147 4.02 5.74 14.61
N GLN A 148 3.36 6.89 14.45
CA GLN A 148 3.84 8.04 13.65
C GLN A 148 5.30 8.44 13.99
N LEU A 149 5.72 8.23 15.23
CA LEU A 149 7.09 8.46 15.71
C LEU A 149 8.14 7.60 14.98
N HIS A 150 7.83 6.36 14.62
CA HIS A 150 8.77 5.47 13.92
C HIS A 150 8.93 5.86 12.45
N VAL A 151 7.85 6.31 11.80
CA VAL A 151 7.86 6.79 10.41
C VAL A 151 8.69 8.08 10.29
N GLU A 152 8.46 9.06 11.18
CA GLU A 152 9.25 10.30 11.19
C GLU A 152 10.73 10.04 11.47
N MET A 153 11.05 9.13 12.42
CA MET A 153 12.44 8.79 12.73
C MET A 153 13.14 8.08 11.56
N GLY A 154 12.43 7.21 10.84
CA GLY A 154 12.95 6.49 9.69
C GLY A 154 13.25 7.41 8.50
N GLU A 155 12.40 8.40 8.23
CA GLU A 155 12.66 9.42 7.21
C GLU A 155 13.87 10.30 7.59
N ILE A 156 13.96 10.70 8.86
CA ILE A 156 15.09 11.47 9.39
C ILE A 156 16.40 10.66 9.28
N ALA A 157 16.38 9.39 9.70
CA ALA A 157 17.54 8.51 9.65
C ALA A 157 18.00 8.27 8.20
N SER A 158 17.06 8.06 7.27
CA SER A 158 17.37 7.96 5.85
C SER A 158 18.01 9.24 5.30
N GLY A 159 17.60 10.41 5.81
CA GLY A 159 18.19 11.72 5.48
C GLY A 159 19.60 11.96 6.05
N MET A 160 20.06 11.16 7.03
CA MET A 160 21.43 11.22 7.56
C MET A 160 22.44 10.46 6.69
N LEU A 161 21.97 9.64 5.74
CA LEU A 161 22.82 8.94 4.78
C LEU A 161 23.25 9.90 3.64
N PRO A 162 24.50 9.78 3.12
CA PRO A 162 25.47 8.72 3.38
C PRO A 162 26.28 8.94 4.65
N LEU A 163 26.55 7.84 5.37
CA LEU A 163 27.52 7.80 6.46
C LEU A 163 28.85 7.30 5.91
N ARG A 164 29.94 7.96 6.32
CA ARG A 164 31.31 7.63 5.91
C ARG A 164 32.24 7.61 7.11
N GLY A 165 33.03 6.56 7.21
CA GLY A 165 34.14 6.44 8.14
C GLY A 165 35.47 6.78 7.47
N ASP A 166 36.48 7.01 8.31
CA ASP A 166 37.82 7.45 7.88
C ASP A 166 38.80 6.29 7.60
N SER A 167 38.37 5.04 7.84
CA SER A 167 39.20 3.84 7.65
C SER A 167 39.63 3.67 6.19
N GLN A 168 40.86 3.17 5.96
CA GLN A 168 41.34 2.85 4.61
C GLN A 168 40.79 1.49 4.15
N PRO A 169 40.41 1.32 2.87
CA PRO A 169 40.04 0.02 2.34
C PRO A 169 41.17 -1.01 2.48
N GLY A 170 40.84 -2.23 2.86
CA GLY A 170 41.78 -3.33 3.02
C GLY A 170 42.59 -3.31 4.32
N LEU A 171 42.23 -2.45 5.28
CA LEU A 171 42.95 -2.31 6.55
C LEU A 171 42.65 -3.49 7.49
N LEU A 172 41.40 -3.94 7.52
CA LEU A 172 40.92 -4.98 8.43
C LEU A 172 40.68 -6.32 7.73
N GLY A 173 40.47 -6.31 6.42
CA GLY A 173 40.10 -7.50 5.66
C GLY A 173 40.08 -7.25 4.14
N GLU A 174 39.28 -8.01 3.40
CA GLU A 174 39.17 -7.85 1.94
C GLU A 174 38.19 -6.72 1.58
N PRO A 175 38.61 -5.71 0.80
CA PRO A 175 37.74 -4.57 0.50
C PRO A 175 36.57 -5.00 -0.41
N PHE A 176 35.37 -4.51 -0.11
CA PHE A 176 34.16 -4.82 -0.86
C PHE A 176 33.26 -3.58 -1.04
N SER A 177 32.32 -3.70 -1.98
CA SER A 177 31.22 -2.77 -2.18
C SER A 177 30.01 -3.56 -2.67
N GLN A 178 28.86 -3.34 -2.05
CA GLN A 178 27.65 -4.11 -2.30
C GLN A 178 26.41 -3.21 -2.24
N THR A 179 25.33 -3.69 -2.83
CA THR A 179 23.98 -3.16 -2.68
C THR A 179 23.07 -4.24 -2.13
N GLY A 180 22.19 -3.87 -1.21
CA GLY A 180 21.34 -4.82 -0.50
C GLY A 180 20.22 -4.18 0.30
N ILE A 181 19.61 -4.99 1.14
CA ILE A 181 18.48 -4.61 2.00
C ILE A 181 18.94 -4.61 3.45
N PHE A 182 18.68 -3.53 4.16
CA PHE A 182 18.94 -3.44 5.59
C PHE A 182 17.96 -4.31 6.39
N GLN A 183 18.51 -5.10 7.32
CA GLN A 183 17.80 -6.09 8.14
C GLN A 183 17.73 -5.69 9.63
N GLY A 184 18.02 -4.42 9.96
CA GLY A 184 17.95 -3.92 11.33
C GLY A 184 19.23 -4.13 12.15
N CYS A 185 19.20 -3.63 13.38
CA CYS A 185 20.24 -3.85 14.38
C CYS A 185 19.65 -4.56 15.59
N VAL A 186 20.34 -5.59 16.08
CA VAL A 186 19.86 -6.46 17.17
C VAL A 186 20.98 -6.76 18.16
N GLN A 187 20.60 -7.06 19.39
CA GLN A 187 21.46 -7.57 20.44
C GLN A 187 21.26 -9.08 20.54
N GLY A 188 22.30 -9.86 20.23
CA GLY A 188 22.33 -11.31 20.47
C GLY A 188 23.38 -11.72 21.49
N GLU A 189 23.64 -13.03 21.53
CA GLU A 189 24.57 -13.65 22.49
C GLU A 189 26.02 -13.19 22.29
N ASP A 190 26.45 -13.06 21.03
CA ASP A 190 27.82 -12.71 20.66
C ASP A 190 28.08 -11.19 20.57
N GLY A 191 27.07 -10.37 20.89
CA GLY A 191 27.16 -8.91 20.88
C GLY A 191 25.99 -8.25 20.18
N ALA A 192 26.09 -6.93 19.98
CA ALA A 192 25.17 -6.19 19.13
C ALA A 192 25.72 -6.10 17.71
N TRP A 193 24.85 -6.11 16.72
CA TRP A 193 25.22 -5.94 15.32
C TRP A 193 24.09 -5.31 14.52
N CYS A 194 24.44 -4.78 13.36
CA CYS A 194 23.53 -4.43 12.28
C CYS A 194 23.70 -5.40 11.12
N ALA A 195 22.60 -5.80 10.47
CA ALA A 195 22.60 -6.83 9.43
C ALA A 195 22.06 -6.35 8.08
N PHE A 196 22.51 -6.98 7.01
CA PHE A 196 22.12 -6.68 5.63
C PHE A 196 22.01 -7.96 4.81
N HIS A 197 21.06 -7.99 3.87
CA HIS A 197 20.95 -9.04 2.86
C HIS A 197 21.39 -8.56 1.49
N ALA A 198 22.29 -9.29 0.85
CA ALA A 198 22.70 -9.05 -0.53
C ALA A 198 23.17 -10.34 -1.20
N ASP A 199 22.77 -10.57 -2.45
CA ASP A 199 23.21 -11.70 -3.29
C ASP A 199 23.12 -13.10 -2.64
N GLY A 200 22.16 -13.29 -1.73
CA GLY A 200 21.89 -14.54 -1.02
C GLY A 200 22.67 -14.68 0.29
N TRP A 201 23.46 -13.67 0.64
CA TRP A 201 24.31 -13.63 1.82
C TRP A 201 23.80 -12.64 2.85
N LYS A 202 24.03 -12.99 4.12
CA LYS A 202 23.78 -12.10 5.26
C LYS A 202 25.08 -11.50 5.78
N PHE A 203 25.16 -10.18 5.77
CA PHE A 203 26.32 -9.42 6.22
C PHE A 203 26.07 -8.92 7.64
N TYR A 204 27.07 -9.06 8.51
CA TYR A 204 27.00 -8.67 9.91
C TYR A 204 28.05 -7.61 10.23
N ALA A 205 27.63 -6.44 10.69
CA ALA A 205 28.49 -5.38 11.19
C ALA A 205 28.36 -5.31 12.72
N TYR A 206 29.32 -5.91 13.44
CA TYR A 206 29.32 -5.96 14.91
C TYR A 206 29.84 -4.67 15.54
N TYR A 207 29.25 -4.28 16.66
CA TYR A 207 29.81 -3.24 17.53
C TYR A 207 31.19 -3.67 18.05
N GLY A 208 32.17 -2.77 17.99
CA GLY A 208 33.58 -3.11 18.25
C GLY A 208 34.25 -3.99 17.17
N GLY A 209 33.54 -4.36 16.11
CA GLY A 209 34.02 -5.19 14.99
C GLY A 209 34.76 -4.41 13.89
N GLY A 210 35.14 -3.16 14.14
CA GLY A 210 35.88 -2.30 13.20
C GLY A 210 35.03 -1.31 12.41
N THR A 211 33.71 -1.52 12.34
CA THR A 211 32.78 -0.44 11.97
C THR A 211 32.77 0.61 13.08
N PRO A 212 32.80 1.93 12.79
CA PRO A 212 32.63 2.94 13.83
C PRO A 212 31.28 2.76 14.55
N ASP A 213 31.27 2.64 15.87
CA ASP A 213 30.03 2.43 16.65
C ASP A 213 28.99 3.53 16.36
N THR A 214 29.43 4.79 16.19
CA THR A 214 28.54 5.91 15.81
C THR A 214 27.85 5.73 14.46
N MET A 215 28.44 4.94 13.55
CA MET A 215 27.79 4.58 12.29
C MET A 215 26.69 3.55 12.56
N LEU A 216 26.93 2.56 13.41
CA LEU A 216 25.93 1.56 13.79
C LEU A 216 24.79 2.18 14.60
N ASP A 217 25.10 3.08 15.54
CA ASP A 217 24.11 3.86 16.32
C ASP A 217 23.13 4.60 15.39
N ALA A 218 23.63 5.17 14.29
CA ALA A 218 22.79 5.86 13.31
C ALA A 218 21.91 4.91 12.51
N LEU A 219 22.33 3.66 12.31
CA LEU A 219 21.56 2.64 11.59
C LEU A 219 20.45 2.02 12.43
N GLU A 220 20.50 2.10 13.76
CA GLU A 220 19.42 1.59 14.64
C GLU A 220 18.05 2.23 14.35
N PHE A 221 18.05 3.44 13.79
CA PHE A 221 16.84 4.18 13.44
C PHE A 221 16.41 3.98 12.00
N LEU A 222 17.20 3.26 11.19
CA LEU A 222 16.86 2.99 9.81
C LEU A 222 15.78 1.91 9.75
N PRO A 223 14.71 2.08 8.95
CA PRO A 223 13.70 1.04 8.83
C PRO A 223 14.28 -0.24 8.24
N VAL A 224 13.91 -1.40 8.80
CA VAL A 224 14.08 -2.69 8.11
C VAL A 224 13.44 -2.58 6.71
N THR A 225 13.99 -3.28 5.72
CA THR A 225 13.68 -3.17 4.28
C THR A 225 14.33 -2.01 3.53
N THR A 226 15.07 -1.12 4.21
CA THR A 226 15.69 0.03 3.53
C THR A 226 16.74 -0.42 2.50
N PRO A 227 16.61 -0.04 1.22
CA PRO A 227 17.61 -0.34 0.20
C PRO A 227 18.85 0.54 0.40
N VAL A 228 20.01 -0.08 0.47
CA VAL A 228 21.28 0.58 0.77
C VAL A 228 22.39 0.12 -0.17
N SER A 229 23.33 1.02 -0.45
CA SER A 229 24.68 0.63 -0.86
C SER A 229 25.59 0.68 0.36
N PHE A 230 26.44 -0.33 0.54
CA PHE A 230 27.39 -0.39 1.65
C PHE A 230 28.72 -0.94 1.18
N ALA A 231 29.81 -0.42 1.76
CA ALA A 231 31.17 -0.77 1.40
C ALA A 231 32.05 -0.78 2.64
N GLY A 232 33.09 -1.60 2.63
CA GLY A 232 33.92 -1.84 3.80
C GLY A 232 34.96 -2.91 3.53
N ASP A 233 35.37 -3.59 4.61
CA ASP A 233 36.25 -4.75 4.55
C ASP A 233 35.51 -5.99 5.08
N MET A 234 35.62 -7.12 4.37
CA MET A 234 35.17 -8.44 4.81
C MET A 234 36.24 -9.04 5.73
N ILE A 235 35.87 -9.33 6.97
CA ILE A 235 36.80 -9.74 8.03
C ILE A 235 36.78 -11.25 8.21
N ASN A 236 35.58 -11.83 8.23
CA ASN A 236 35.38 -13.26 8.47
C ASN A 236 34.25 -13.80 7.59
N TYR A 237 34.34 -15.06 7.20
CA TYR A 237 33.38 -15.73 6.33
C TYR A 237 32.78 -16.93 7.04
N GLY A 238 31.45 -17.00 7.08
CA GLY A 238 30.70 -18.21 7.37
C GLY A 238 30.27 -18.91 6.08
N ASP A 239 29.25 -19.74 6.19
CA ASP A 239 28.72 -20.52 5.07
C ASP A 239 28.00 -19.64 4.02
N ILE A 240 27.01 -18.86 4.48
CA ILE A 240 26.35 -17.80 3.69
C ILE A 240 26.27 -16.48 4.47
N SER A 241 27.24 -16.27 5.36
CA SER A 241 27.37 -15.05 6.13
C SER A 241 28.76 -14.45 6.04
N VAL A 242 28.85 -13.14 6.21
CA VAL A 242 30.14 -12.42 6.23
C VAL A 242 30.11 -11.40 7.36
N GLU A 243 31.17 -11.38 8.17
CA GLU A 243 31.42 -10.30 9.11
C GLU A 243 32.16 -9.18 8.42
N VAL A 244 31.70 -7.94 8.61
CA VAL A 244 32.23 -6.77 7.90
C VAL A 244 32.54 -5.61 8.85
N ALA A 245 33.58 -4.87 8.50
CA ALA A 245 33.77 -3.50 8.99
C ALA A 245 33.29 -2.52 7.91
N LEU A 246 32.15 -1.87 8.16
CA LEU A 246 31.60 -0.87 7.26
C LEU A 246 32.44 0.40 7.30
N ARG A 247 32.67 0.95 6.11
CA ARG A 247 33.33 2.24 5.89
C ARG A 247 32.37 3.25 5.27
N GLU A 248 31.43 2.80 4.46
CA GLU A 248 30.45 3.67 3.82
C GLU A 248 29.11 2.95 3.76
N ILE A 249 28.04 3.69 4.01
CA ILE A 249 26.67 3.26 3.77
C ILE A 249 25.85 4.44 3.27
N ALA A 250 25.02 4.21 2.26
CA ALA A 250 24.18 5.22 1.64
C ALA A 250 22.79 4.66 1.32
N TYR A 251 21.78 5.50 1.44
CA TYR A 251 20.42 5.19 1.00
C TYR A 251 20.36 5.12 -0.53
N LEU A 252 19.78 4.06 -1.08
CA LEU A 252 19.76 3.82 -2.53
C LEU A 252 18.35 3.42 -3.04
N PRO A 253 17.37 4.32 -2.99
CA PRO A 253 15.97 4.02 -3.32
C PRO A 253 15.74 3.56 -4.76
N GLY A 254 16.58 4.00 -5.70
CA GLY A 254 16.45 3.66 -7.12
C GLY A 254 16.99 2.29 -7.52
N TYR A 255 17.62 1.56 -6.59
CA TYR A 255 18.24 0.26 -6.88
C TYR A 255 17.27 -0.91 -6.71
N ASP A 256 16.35 -0.81 -5.75
CA ASP A 256 15.35 -1.85 -5.51
C ASP A 256 14.09 -1.63 -6.33
N ARG A 257 14.11 -2.03 -7.61
CA ARG A 257 12.90 -1.99 -8.46
C ARG A 257 11.74 -2.84 -7.94
N TYR A 258 12.01 -3.76 -7.00
CA TYR A 258 11.04 -4.65 -6.38
C TYR A 258 10.64 -4.21 -4.96
N GLN A 259 10.97 -2.97 -4.60
CA GLN A 259 10.66 -2.42 -3.28
C GLN A 259 9.17 -2.50 -2.96
N ALA A 260 8.28 -2.21 -3.93
CA ALA A 260 6.83 -2.27 -3.71
C ALA A 260 6.36 -3.68 -3.37
N GLN A 261 6.86 -4.70 -4.08
CA GLN A 261 6.56 -6.10 -3.81
C GLN A 261 7.12 -6.53 -2.46
N ARG A 262 8.37 -6.17 -2.15
CA ARG A 262 9.02 -6.47 -0.87
C ARG A 262 8.23 -5.89 0.29
N ILE A 263 7.82 -4.63 0.20
CA ILE A 263 6.98 -3.95 1.19
C ILE A 263 5.62 -4.64 1.31
N ALA A 264 4.98 -4.98 0.19
CA ALA A 264 3.68 -5.67 0.20
C ALA A 264 3.75 -7.05 0.88
N MET A 265 4.87 -7.76 0.73
CA MET A 265 5.11 -9.07 1.34
C MET A 265 5.36 -9.02 2.85
N GLN A 266 5.62 -7.87 3.45
CA GLN A 266 5.94 -7.80 4.89
C GLN A 266 4.75 -8.25 5.77
N GLY A 267 5.09 -8.81 6.92
CA GLY A 267 4.15 -9.21 7.96
C GLY A 267 3.74 -10.67 7.92
N LYS A 268 2.64 -10.97 8.61
CA LYS A 268 2.13 -12.33 8.78
C LYS A 268 1.18 -12.72 7.67
N TRP A 269 1.35 -13.93 7.16
CA TRP A 269 0.54 -14.56 6.11
C TRP A 269 0.02 -15.91 6.58
N ARG A 270 -1.21 -16.25 6.23
CA ARG A 270 -1.81 -17.55 6.52
C ARG A 270 -2.21 -18.24 5.23
N SER A 271 -1.83 -19.50 5.07
CA SER A 271 -2.17 -20.30 3.90
C SER A 271 -3.69 -20.51 3.81
N VAL A 272 -4.22 -20.40 2.60
CA VAL A 272 -5.63 -20.68 2.29
C VAL A 272 -5.92 -22.18 2.32
N ASP A 273 -4.96 -22.99 1.86
CA ASP A 273 -5.10 -24.45 1.75
C ASP A 273 -4.88 -25.16 3.09
N ASP A 274 -4.01 -24.63 3.95
CA ASP A 274 -3.75 -25.15 5.30
C ASP A 274 -3.62 -24.01 6.32
N PRO A 275 -4.68 -23.69 7.09
CA PRO A 275 -4.65 -22.60 8.07
C PRO A 275 -3.64 -22.77 9.21
N GLN A 276 -3.04 -23.95 9.40
CA GLN A 276 -1.95 -24.14 10.37
C GLN A 276 -0.61 -23.70 9.81
N SER A 277 -0.47 -23.57 8.49
CA SER A 277 0.71 -23.05 7.82
C SER A 277 0.61 -21.52 7.72
N GLU A 278 1.56 -20.86 8.37
CA GLU A 278 1.70 -19.41 8.39
C GLU A 278 3.13 -19.03 8.00
N LEU A 279 3.30 -17.87 7.37
CA LEU A 279 4.61 -17.27 7.09
C LEU A 279 4.69 -15.95 7.85
N PHE A 280 5.87 -15.57 8.33
CA PHE A 280 6.13 -14.22 8.81
C PHE A 280 7.33 -13.65 8.07
N ILE A 281 7.12 -12.55 7.35
CA ILE A 281 8.17 -11.91 6.55
C ILE A 281 8.54 -10.59 7.20
N GLU A 282 9.83 -10.41 7.48
CA GLU A 282 10.41 -9.18 8.01
C GLU A 282 11.71 -8.88 7.26
N GLY A 283 11.79 -7.71 6.64
CA GLY A 283 12.91 -7.35 5.79
C GLY A 283 13.02 -8.26 4.57
N ALA A 284 14.18 -8.91 4.47
CA ALA A 284 14.51 -9.93 3.49
C ALA A 284 14.61 -11.33 4.12
N GLU A 285 13.87 -11.59 5.19
CA GLU A 285 13.82 -12.89 5.87
C GLU A 285 12.36 -13.37 5.99
N MET A 286 12.18 -14.68 5.93
CA MET A 286 10.89 -15.35 6.14
C MET A 286 11.03 -16.42 7.19
N LEU A 287 10.10 -16.44 8.16
CA LEU A 287 9.94 -17.52 9.11
C LEU A 287 8.77 -18.40 8.69
N ASP A 288 9.01 -19.69 8.53
CA ASP A 288 7.98 -20.70 8.34
C ASP A 288 7.41 -21.12 9.70
N ILE A 289 6.09 -21.05 9.83
CA ILE A 289 5.37 -21.36 11.06
C ILE A 289 4.32 -22.44 10.78
N TYR A 290 4.35 -23.52 11.55
CA TYR A 290 3.35 -24.57 11.47
C TYR A 290 2.75 -24.88 12.83
N GLY A 291 1.43 -24.72 12.96
CA GLY A 291 0.74 -24.97 14.23
C GLY A 291 1.21 -24.06 15.37
N GLY A 292 1.85 -22.93 15.06
CA GLY A 292 2.44 -22.00 16.02
C GLY A 292 3.91 -22.28 16.37
N GLU A 293 4.50 -23.35 15.84
CA GLU A 293 5.93 -23.65 15.99
C GLU A 293 6.70 -23.10 14.79
N GLN A 294 7.86 -22.48 15.04
CA GLN A 294 8.77 -22.03 13.99
C GLN A 294 9.53 -23.24 13.45
N LEU A 295 9.46 -23.46 12.14
CA LEU A 295 10.08 -24.59 11.47
C LEU A 295 11.45 -24.25 10.89
N GLY A 296 11.60 -23.05 10.34
CA GLY A 296 12.82 -22.62 9.65
C GLY A 296 12.79 -21.14 9.29
N GLU A 297 13.95 -20.63 8.93
CA GLU A 297 14.16 -19.27 8.44
C GLU A 297 14.70 -19.34 7.01
N MET A 298 14.20 -18.49 6.13
CA MET A 298 14.64 -18.40 4.74
C MET A 298 15.11 -16.98 4.43
N PHE A 299 16.25 -16.86 3.75
CA PHE A 299 16.70 -15.59 3.19
C PHE A 299 16.01 -15.34 1.86
N LEU A 300 15.49 -14.13 1.69
CA LEU A 300 14.65 -13.75 0.56
C LEU A 300 15.36 -12.83 -0.41
N GLN A 301 15.22 -13.12 -1.70
CA GLN A 301 15.60 -12.20 -2.77
C GLN A 301 14.50 -12.10 -3.81
N ILE A 302 14.25 -10.89 -4.32
CA ILE A 302 13.36 -10.71 -5.46
C ILE A 302 14.20 -10.40 -6.69
N LEU A 303 14.14 -11.31 -7.66
CA LEU A 303 14.91 -11.23 -8.90
C LEU A 303 13.98 -11.23 -10.12
N ASP A 304 14.55 -10.99 -11.30
CA ASP A 304 13.79 -11.03 -12.57
C ASP A 304 13.33 -12.42 -12.95
N ARG A 305 14.12 -13.43 -12.57
CA ARG A 305 13.95 -14.81 -13.00
C ARG A 305 14.79 -15.73 -12.12
N CYS A 306 14.46 -17.01 -12.15
CA CYS A 306 15.25 -18.05 -11.51
C CYS A 306 16.56 -18.28 -12.27
N GLU A 307 17.57 -18.79 -11.58
CA GLU A 307 18.76 -19.35 -12.22
C GLU A 307 18.35 -20.56 -13.09
N ASP A 308 18.84 -20.59 -14.33
CA ASP A 308 18.53 -21.61 -15.35
C ASP A 308 17.02 -21.85 -15.63
N GLY A 309 16.14 -20.94 -15.18
CA GLY A 309 14.70 -21.04 -15.32
C GLY A 309 14.13 -20.37 -16.59
N PRO A 310 12.82 -20.54 -16.84
CA PRO A 310 12.11 -19.79 -17.88
C PRO A 310 12.18 -18.28 -17.61
N ASP A 311 12.04 -17.47 -18.67
CA ASP A 311 12.05 -16.00 -18.60
C ASP A 311 10.70 -15.48 -18.09
N VAL A 312 10.39 -15.80 -16.83
CA VAL A 312 9.16 -15.46 -16.12
C VAL A 312 9.53 -14.87 -14.76
N GLY A 313 8.87 -13.77 -14.40
CA GLY A 313 9.07 -13.10 -13.12
C GLY A 313 8.16 -11.88 -12.95
N PRO A 314 8.28 -11.17 -11.82
CA PRO A 314 9.33 -11.32 -10.81
C PRO A 314 9.28 -12.64 -10.04
N VAL A 315 10.43 -13.08 -9.53
CA VAL A 315 10.55 -14.30 -8.74
C VAL A 315 11.07 -14.00 -7.34
N LEU A 316 10.63 -14.80 -6.37
CA LEU A 316 11.16 -14.87 -5.03
C LEU A 316 12.11 -16.06 -4.94
N ILE A 317 13.37 -15.80 -4.63
CA ILE A 317 14.35 -16.80 -4.24
C ILE A 317 14.32 -16.91 -2.73
N GLN A 318 14.11 -18.12 -2.23
CA GLN A 318 14.24 -18.47 -0.82
C GLN A 318 15.50 -19.32 -0.66
N THR A 319 16.41 -18.92 0.23
CA THR A 319 17.64 -19.67 0.53
C THR A 319 17.60 -20.14 1.97
N GLU A 320 17.71 -21.46 2.18
CA GLU A 320 17.83 -22.06 3.52
C GLU A 320 19.25 -21.82 4.04
N PRO A 321 19.44 -21.20 5.22
CA PRO A 321 20.76 -20.75 5.64
C PRO A 321 21.71 -21.87 6.04
N GLU A 322 21.20 -23.01 6.51
CA GLU A 322 22.03 -24.14 6.94
C GLU A 322 22.48 -25.02 5.77
N THR A 323 21.56 -25.34 4.85
CA THR A 323 21.84 -26.25 3.73
C THR A 323 22.27 -25.51 2.46
N GLN A 324 21.99 -24.21 2.39
CA GLN A 324 22.17 -23.36 1.20
C GLN A 324 21.26 -23.77 0.04
N ASP A 325 20.24 -24.58 0.30
CA ASP A 325 19.27 -24.96 -0.72
C ASP A 325 18.45 -23.74 -1.15
N GLN A 326 18.30 -23.58 -2.46
CA GLN A 326 17.56 -22.48 -3.06
C GLN A 326 16.26 -22.97 -3.68
N TYR A 327 15.18 -22.26 -3.39
CA TYR A 327 13.86 -22.50 -3.92
C TYR A 327 13.37 -21.25 -4.67
N CYS A 328 12.94 -21.44 -5.91
CA CYS A 328 12.47 -20.34 -6.74
C CYS A 328 10.95 -20.38 -6.93
N TYR A 329 10.31 -19.24 -6.65
CA TYR A 329 8.87 -19.05 -6.77
C TYR A 329 8.56 -17.89 -7.70
N ILE A 330 7.64 -18.05 -8.63
CA ILE A 330 7.05 -16.91 -9.34
C ILE A 330 6.17 -16.15 -8.35
N ILE A 331 6.32 -14.82 -8.28
CA ILE A 331 5.41 -13.95 -7.54
C ILE A 331 4.27 -13.58 -8.49
N GLU A 332 3.16 -14.31 -8.39
CA GLU A 332 1.95 -14.02 -9.18
C GLU A 332 1.24 -12.77 -8.63
N GLU A 333 1.14 -12.68 -7.30
CA GLU A 333 0.58 -11.51 -6.62
C GLU A 333 1.31 -11.26 -5.30
N ALA A 334 1.69 -10.01 -5.05
CA ALA A 334 2.10 -9.51 -3.75
C ALA A 334 1.35 -8.20 -3.49
N SER A 335 0.30 -8.27 -2.69
CA SER A 335 -0.60 -7.14 -2.41
C SER A 335 -0.81 -6.97 -0.92
N ASN A 336 -1.70 -6.04 -0.56
CA ASN A 336 -2.04 -5.83 0.83
C ASN A 336 -3.00 -6.86 1.44
N GLU A 337 -3.44 -7.86 0.69
CA GLU A 337 -4.37 -8.88 1.20
C GLU A 337 -4.09 -10.28 0.65
N LYS A 338 -3.27 -10.37 -0.40
CA LYS A 338 -2.89 -11.62 -1.05
C LYS A 338 -1.39 -11.70 -1.22
N LEU A 339 -0.87 -12.88 -0.96
CA LEU A 339 0.41 -13.33 -1.47
C LEU A 339 0.15 -14.64 -2.23
N GLU A 340 0.46 -14.65 -3.52
CA GLU A 340 0.36 -15.85 -4.36
C GLU A 340 1.72 -16.16 -4.97
N LEU A 341 2.22 -17.36 -4.65
CA LEU A 341 3.52 -17.85 -5.08
C LEU A 341 3.34 -19.16 -5.85
N ILE A 342 4.05 -19.32 -6.97
CA ILE A 342 4.08 -20.59 -7.71
C ILE A 342 5.49 -21.17 -7.63
N TYR A 343 5.64 -22.31 -6.95
CA TYR A 343 6.92 -23.02 -6.93
C TYR A 343 7.24 -23.61 -8.30
N LEU A 344 8.41 -23.30 -8.86
CA LEU A 344 8.78 -23.82 -10.18
C LEU A 344 8.99 -25.33 -10.21
N GLY A 345 9.44 -25.94 -9.11
CA GLY A 345 9.65 -27.39 -9.06
C GLY A 345 8.34 -28.21 -9.06
N ALA A 346 7.22 -27.58 -8.68
CA ALA A 346 5.89 -28.16 -8.74
C ALA A 346 4.85 -27.03 -8.84
N PRO A 347 4.36 -26.70 -10.05
CA PRO A 347 3.61 -25.47 -10.32
C PRO A 347 2.16 -25.56 -9.84
N ARG A 348 1.99 -25.62 -8.51
CA ARG A 348 0.72 -25.42 -7.82
C ARG A 348 0.80 -24.04 -7.13
N PRO A 349 -0.19 -23.16 -7.33
CA PRO A 349 -0.26 -21.91 -6.61
C PRO A 349 -0.35 -22.14 -5.10
N LEU A 350 0.48 -21.43 -4.35
CA LEU A 350 0.42 -21.29 -2.90
C LEU A 350 -0.20 -19.92 -2.61
N GLU A 351 -1.42 -19.93 -2.09
CA GLU A 351 -2.16 -18.71 -1.77
C GLU A 351 -2.16 -18.45 -0.27
N TYR A 352 -1.81 -17.23 0.11
CA TYR A 352 -1.84 -16.75 1.48
C TYR A 352 -2.65 -15.46 1.62
N ARG A 353 -3.27 -15.29 2.80
CA ARG A 353 -4.06 -14.12 3.20
C ARG A 353 -3.60 -13.58 4.54
N ARG A 354 -3.84 -12.30 4.78
CA ARG A 354 -3.53 -11.62 6.05
C ARG A 354 -4.79 -11.18 6.79
#